data_AF-A0A9K3JVG8-F1
#
_entry.id   AF-A0A9K3JVG8-F1
#
_cell.length_a   1.000
_cell.length_b   1.000
_cell.length_c   1.000
_cell.angle_alpha   90.00
_cell.angle_beta   90.00
_cell.angle_gamma   90.00
#
_symmetry.space_group_name_H-M   'P 1'
#
loop_
_entity.id
_entity.type
_entity.pdbx_description
1 polymer ?
#
loop_
_entity_poly.entity_id
_entity_poly.type
_entity_poly.pdbx_seq_one_letter_code
_entity_poly.pdbx_strand_id
1 'polypeptide(L)'
;MHFCVYLFVDIRSIDSLTLCFKLLLGNYGCALSDSEEAIKLSPTNVEAYYRAAKASYSVNKLVEVKAFCEKGLDQDPDNEELKKLKKQIDCQISELQQREAQVSKALKTAKVMHLAYVCRIGWIGKSK
;
A
#
# COMPACT_ATOMS: atom_id res chain seq x y z
N MET A 1 -0.70 40.46 0.63
CA MET A 1 0.66 39.96 0.93
C MET A 1 0.72 39.40 2.35
N HIS A 2 -0.07 38.35 2.64
CA HIS A 2 -0.17 37.78 4.00
C HIS A 2 -0.01 36.25 3.97
N PHE A 3 0.89 35.76 3.11
CA PHE A 3 1.18 34.33 2.94
C PHE A 3 2.66 33.98 3.17
N CYS A 4 3.55 34.95 3.41
CA CYS A 4 4.97 34.68 3.64
C CYS A 4 5.35 34.48 5.12
N VAL A 5 4.50 34.82 6.08
CA VAL A 5 4.86 34.75 7.52
C VAL A 5 4.63 33.35 8.12
N TYR A 6 3.82 32.49 7.50
CA TYR A 6 3.58 31.12 7.96
C TYR A 6 4.65 30.10 7.53
N LEU A 7 5.59 30.47 6.66
CA LEU A 7 6.61 29.55 6.13
C LEU A 7 7.79 29.28 7.09
N PHE A 8 7.81 29.88 8.28
CA PHE A 8 8.93 29.80 9.22
C PHE A 8 8.57 29.24 10.60
N VAL A 9 7.32 28.84 10.81
CA VAL A 9 6.89 28.14 12.01
C VAL A 9 7.12 26.66 11.76
N ASP A 10 8.05 26.04 12.49
CA ASP A 10 8.51 24.64 12.39
C ASP A 10 7.63 23.72 11.52
N ILE A 11 8.09 23.43 10.29
CA ILE A 11 7.52 22.42 9.38
C ILE A 11 7.18 21.12 10.13
N ARG A 12 7.99 20.73 11.12
CA ARG A 12 7.74 19.56 11.97
C ARG A 12 6.45 19.65 12.80
N SER A 13 6.09 20.83 13.31
CA SER A 13 4.98 20.99 14.25
C SER A 13 3.62 21.17 13.57
N ILE A 14 3.58 21.88 12.44
CA ILE A 14 2.32 22.16 11.72
C ILE A 14 1.87 20.93 10.93
N ASP A 15 2.80 20.29 10.20
CA ASP A 15 2.50 19.08 9.42
C ASP A 15 2.07 17.92 10.34
N SER A 16 2.62 17.86 11.56
CA SER A 16 2.25 16.85 12.56
C SER A 16 0.77 16.85 12.91
N LEU A 17 0.22 17.99 13.32
CA LEU A 17 -1.20 18.07 13.70
C LEU A 17 -2.13 18.00 12.48
N THR A 18 -1.82 18.72 11.41
CA THR A 18 -2.70 18.78 10.24
C THR A 18 -2.80 17.42 9.53
N LEU A 19 -1.69 16.68 9.45
CA LEU A 19 -1.69 15.36 8.82
C LEU A 19 -2.38 14.29 9.68
N CYS A 20 -2.16 14.32 11.00
CA CYS A 20 -2.86 13.41 11.92
C CYS A 20 -4.37 13.65 11.89
N PHE A 21 -4.81 14.91 11.82
CA PHE A 21 -6.23 15.24 11.68
C PHE A 21 -6.82 14.72 10.36
N LYS A 22 -6.08 14.83 9.24
CA LYS A 22 -6.49 14.28 7.94
C LYS A 22 -6.61 12.74 7.95
N LEU A 23 -5.70 12.05 8.66
CA LEU A 23 -5.78 10.61 8.89
C LEU A 23 -7.03 10.23 9.69
N LEU A 24 -7.36 10.99 10.74
CA LEU A 24 -8.55 10.76 11.58
C LEU A 24 -9.85 11.02 10.83
N LEU A 25 -9.86 11.97 9.89
CA LEU A 25 -11.01 12.25 9.02
C LEU A 25 -11.18 11.23 7.87
N GLY A 26 -10.29 10.23 7.76
CA GLY A 26 -10.34 9.22 6.70
C GLY A 26 -9.96 9.75 5.31
N ASN A 27 -9.41 10.97 5.23
CA ASN A 27 -8.92 11.52 3.98
C ASN A 27 -7.46 11.11 3.72
N TYR A 28 -7.28 9.81 3.47
CA TYR A 28 -5.96 9.20 3.29
C TYR A 28 -5.25 9.65 2.00
N GLY A 29 -6.02 10.04 0.96
CA GLY A 29 -5.46 10.52 -0.30
C GLY A 29 -4.71 11.83 -0.12
N CYS A 30 -5.32 12.83 0.53
CA CYS A 30 -4.64 14.08 0.84
C CYS A 30 -3.46 13.87 1.79
N ALA A 31 -3.63 13.03 2.83
CA ALA A 31 -2.56 12.72 3.77
C ALA A 31 -1.34 12.08 3.09
N LEU A 32 -1.55 11.27 2.05
CA LEU A 32 -0.46 10.69 1.27
C LEU A 32 0.30 11.77 0.50
N SER A 33 -0.41 12.65 -0.22
CA SER A 33 0.20 13.76 -0.97
C SER A 33 0.98 14.73 -0.08
N ASP A 34 0.41 15.12 1.06
CA ASP A 34 1.09 15.98 2.03
C ASP A 34 2.37 15.30 2.58
N SER A 35 2.31 13.98 2.84
CA SER A 35 3.48 13.22 3.31
C SER A 35 4.58 13.15 2.25
N GLU A 36 4.21 13.01 0.97
CA GLU A 36 5.17 13.01 -0.13
C GLU A 36 5.85 14.37 -0.31
N GLU A 37 5.12 15.47 -0.13
CA GLU A 37 5.69 16.81 -0.11
C GLU A 37 6.63 17.00 1.08
N ALA A 38 6.24 16.54 2.27
CA ALA A 38 7.10 16.56 3.45
C ALA A 38 8.40 15.76 3.25
N ILE A 39 8.33 14.61 2.57
CA ILE A 39 9.51 13.81 2.21
C ILE A 39 10.41 14.56 1.21
N LYS A 40 9.85 15.27 0.23
CA LYS A 40 10.62 16.09 -0.72
C LYS A 40 11.33 17.26 -0.03
N LEU A 41 10.67 17.88 0.94
CA LEU A 41 11.23 18.99 1.72
C LEU A 41 12.29 18.52 2.72
N SER A 42 12.08 17.35 3.33
CA SER A 42 12.95 16.80 4.38
C SER A 42 13.09 15.28 4.24
N PRO A 43 14.02 14.81 3.39
CA PRO A 43 14.18 13.38 3.11
C PRO A 43 14.75 12.58 4.29
N THR A 44 15.27 13.26 5.31
CA THR A 44 15.82 12.66 6.55
C THR A 44 14.75 12.42 7.62
N ASN A 45 13.51 12.89 7.41
CA ASN A 45 12.45 12.77 8.40
C ASN A 45 11.77 11.39 8.35
N VAL A 46 12.17 10.49 9.24
CA VAL A 46 11.61 9.13 9.39
C VAL A 46 10.11 9.15 9.70
N GLU A 47 9.66 10.16 10.44
CA GLU A 47 8.27 10.28 10.85
C GLU A 47 7.34 10.53 9.65
N ALA A 48 7.81 11.25 8.63
CA ALA A 48 7.06 11.47 7.39
C ALA A 48 6.86 10.15 6.61
N TYR A 49 7.89 9.29 6.53
CA TYR A 49 7.77 7.97 5.91
C TYR A 49 6.79 7.07 6.67
N TYR A 50 6.80 7.11 8.00
CA TYR A 50 5.88 6.34 8.81
C TYR A 50 4.42 6.74 8.58
N ARG A 51 4.14 8.05 8.51
CA ARG A 51 2.79 8.55 8.25
C ARG A 51 2.34 8.25 6.82
N ALA A 52 3.23 8.37 5.82
CA ALA A 52 2.97 7.94 4.45
C ALA A 52 2.63 6.44 4.36
N ALA A 53 3.40 5.61 5.08
CA ALA A 53 3.17 4.16 5.16
C ALA A 53 1.80 3.85 5.80
N LYS A 54 1.42 4.52 6.89
CA LYS A 54 0.09 4.38 7.50
C LYS A 54 -1.04 4.83 6.59
N ALA A 55 -0.91 5.98 5.92
CA ALA A 55 -1.92 6.46 4.97
C ALA A 55 -2.11 5.46 3.82
N SER A 56 -1.00 4.98 3.23
CA SER A 56 -1.01 4.01 2.14
C SER A 56 -1.57 2.65 2.57
N TYR A 57 -1.35 2.27 3.83
CA TYR A 57 -1.93 1.06 4.43
C TYR A 57 -3.45 1.15 4.50
N SER A 58 -4.00 2.30 4.91
CA SER A 58 -5.44 2.54 4.94
C SER A 58 -6.08 2.56 3.54
N VAL A 59 -5.32 2.92 2.50
CA VAL A 59 -5.75 2.85 1.08
C VAL A 59 -5.53 1.44 0.49
N ASN A 60 -5.02 0.49 1.29
CA ASN A 60 -4.74 -0.89 0.89
C ASN A 60 -3.69 -1.05 -0.23
N LYS A 61 -2.78 -0.09 -0.35
CA LYS A 61 -1.70 -0.08 -1.34
C LYS A 61 -0.40 -0.68 -0.77
N LEU A 62 -0.39 -1.99 -0.56
CA LEU A 62 0.70 -2.66 0.17
C LEU A 62 2.09 -2.51 -0.45
N VAL A 63 2.18 -2.39 -1.78
CA VAL A 63 3.46 -2.20 -2.50
C VAL A 63 4.10 -0.85 -2.16
N GLU A 64 3.30 0.23 -2.16
CA GLU A 64 3.76 1.57 -1.82
C GLU A 64 4.20 1.62 -0.35
N VAL A 65 3.42 0.99 0.55
CA VAL A 65 3.76 0.90 1.98
C VAL A 65 5.14 0.29 2.19
N LYS A 66 5.43 -0.84 1.52
CA LYS A 66 6.73 -1.52 1.62
C LYS A 66 7.88 -0.61 1.19
N ALA A 67 7.71 0.10 0.08
CA ALA A 67 8.72 1.04 -0.42
C ALA A 67 8.97 2.20 0.56
N PHE A 68 7.92 2.74 1.18
CA PHE A 68 8.07 3.78 2.21
C PHE A 68 8.76 3.24 3.48
N CYS A 69 8.44 2.02 3.92
CA CYS A 69 9.12 1.38 5.05
C CYS A 69 10.60 1.11 4.77
N GLU A 70 10.95 0.68 3.55
CA GLU A 70 12.35 0.48 3.17
C GLU A 70 13.14 1.78 3.19
N LYS A 71 12.61 2.83 2.54
CA LYS A 71 13.24 4.16 2.55
C LYS A 71 13.38 4.73 3.96
N GLY A 72 12.38 4.54 4.83
CA GLY A 72 12.45 5.01 6.20
C GLY A 72 13.48 4.24 7.04
N LEU A 73 13.63 2.92 6.83
CA LEU A 73 14.66 2.11 7.48
C LEU A 73 16.07 2.41 6.96
N ASP A 74 16.21 2.82 5.69
CA ASP A 74 17.49 3.27 5.15
C ASP A 74 17.98 4.56 5.83
N GLN A 75 17.06 5.43 6.27
CA GLN A 75 17.40 6.65 7.01
C GLN A 75 17.65 6.37 8.50
N ASP A 76 16.76 5.58 9.12
CA ASP A 76 16.88 5.18 10.53
C ASP A 76 16.62 3.68 10.68
N PRO A 77 17.69 2.87 10.71
CA PRO A 77 17.57 1.42 10.82
C PRO A 77 17.13 0.96 12.21
N ASP A 78 17.12 1.84 13.22
CA ASP A 78 16.83 1.46 14.60
C ASP A 78 15.35 1.67 14.98
N ASN A 79 14.54 2.23 14.08
CA ASN A 79 13.14 2.49 14.36
C ASN A 79 12.31 1.19 14.44
N GLU A 80 11.96 0.80 15.67
CA GLU A 80 11.15 -0.38 15.98
C GLU A 80 9.71 -0.31 15.43
N GLU A 81 9.12 0.88 15.33
CA GLU A 81 7.76 1.03 14.79
C GLU A 81 7.71 0.69 13.30
N LEU A 82 8.71 1.16 12.53
CA LEU A 82 8.82 0.85 11.11
C LEU A 82 9.06 -0.64 10.85
N LYS A 83 9.90 -1.28 11.66
CA LYS A 83 10.15 -2.74 11.58
C LYS A 83 8.87 -3.54 11.84
N LYS A 84 8.08 -3.15 12.84
CA LYS A 84 6.79 -3.79 13.13
C LYS A 84 5.82 -3.63 11.96
N LEU A 85 5.70 -2.42 11.42
CA LEU A 85 4.82 -2.15 10.28
C LEU A 85 5.26 -2.97 9.06
N LYS A 86 6.56 -2.99 8.72
CA LYS A 86 7.10 -3.80 7.61
C LYS A 86 6.76 -5.29 7.76
N LYS A 87 6.95 -5.88 8.95
CA LYS A 87 6.61 -7.28 9.22
C LYS A 87 5.11 -7.57 9.00
N GLN A 88 4.23 -6.66 9.43
CA GLN A 88 2.79 -6.80 9.22
C GLN A 88 2.43 -6.79 7.73
N ILE A 89 3.05 -5.91 6.95
CA ILE A 89 2.84 -5.78 5.50
C ILE A 89 3.37 -7.00 4.75
N ASP A 90 4.57 -7.47 5.06
CA ASP A 90 5.14 -8.65 4.42
C ASP A 90 4.28 -9.90 4.67
N CYS A 91 3.68 -10.03 5.87
CA CYS A 91 2.71 -11.09 6.17
C CYS A 91 1.48 -11.00 5.26
N GLN A 92 0.87 -9.82 5.15
CA GLN A 92 -0.32 -9.60 4.31
C GLN A 92 -0.04 -9.83 2.82
N ILE A 93 1.12 -9.38 2.32
CA ILE A 93 1.51 -9.61 0.91
C ILE A 93 1.65 -11.11 0.65
N SER A 94 2.30 -11.85 1.55
CA SER A 94 2.44 -13.31 1.43
C SER A 94 1.08 -13.99 1.40
N GLU A 95 0.15 -13.61 2.27
CA GLU A 95 -1.21 -14.17 2.27
C GLU A 95 -1.97 -13.88 0.97
N LEU A 96 -1.88 -12.65 0.45
CA LEU A 96 -2.51 -12.28 -0.82
C LEU A 96 -1.92 -13.06 -1.99
N GLN A 97 -0.59 -13.19 -2.07
CA GLN A 97 0.07 -13.98 -3.10
C GLN A 97 -0.35 -15.45 -3.05
N GLN A 98 -0.49 -16.03 -1.85
CA GLN A 98 -0.98 -17.40 -1.69
C GLN A 98 -2.43 -17.54 -2.17
N ARG A 99 -3.31 -16.60 -1.83
CA ARG A 99 -4.71 -16.59 -2.29
C ARG A 99 -4.79 -16.48 -3.81
N GLU A 100 -4.05 -15.54 -4.41
CA GLU A 100 -3.99 -15.39 -5.87
C GLU A 100 -3.46 -16.65 -6.55
N ALA A 101 -2.43 -17.28 -6.00
CA ALA A 101 -1.90 -18.54 -6.52
C ALA A 101 -2.95 -19.67 -6.46
N GLN A 102 -3.71 -19.79 -5.36
CA GLN A 102 -4.78 -20.78 -5.24
C GLN A 102 -5.92 -20.52 -6.23
N VAL A 103 -6.36 -19.26 -6.35
CA VAL A 103 -7.39 -18.85 -7.31
C VAL A 103 -6.94 -19.12 -8.75
N SER A 104 -5.67 -18.84 -9.09
CA SER A 104 -5.14 -19.12 -10.42
C SER A 104 -5.12 -20.62 -10.76
N LYS A 105 -4.85 -21.49 -9.77
CA LYS A 105 -4.90 -22.95 -9.93
C LYS A 105 -6.34 -23.41 -10.15
N ALA A 106 -7.28 -22.93 -9.33
CA ALA A 106 -8.69 -23.25 -9.47
C ALA A 106 -9.29 -22.78 -10.81
N LEU A 107 -8.89 -21.61 -11.29
CA LEU A 107 -9.29 -21.11 -12.61
C LEU A 107 -8.76 -21.99 -13.74
N LYS A 108 -7.51 -22.47 -13.64
CA LYS A 108 -6.93 -23.39 -14.62
C LYS A 108 -7.69 -24.70 -14.66
N THR A 109 -7.97 -25.31 -13.51
CA THR A 109 -8.72 -26.58 -13.45
C THR A 109 -10.15 -26.42 -13.95
N ALA A 110 -10.84 -25.33 -13.58
CA ALA A 110 -12.18 -25.03 -14.06
C ALA A 110 -12.23 -24.85 -15.59
N LYS A 111 -11.25 -24.15 -16.17
CA LYS A 111 -11.14 -24.00 -17.64
C LYS A 111 -10.92 -25.34 -18.34
N VAL A 112 -10.04 -26.19 -17.82
CA VAL A 112 -9.79 -27.54 -18.37
C VAL A 112 -11.05 -28.40 -18.30
N MET A 113 -11.77 -28.38 -17.18
CA MET A 113 -13.02 -29.13 -17.00
C MET A 113 -14.11 -28.64 -17.96
N HIS A 114 -14.26 -27.33 -18.11
CA HIS A 114 -15.21 -26.72 -19.04
C HIS A 114 -14.89 -27.12 -20.49
N LEU A 115 -13.62 -27.04 -20.91
CA LEU A 115 -13.18 -27.46 -22.23
C LEU A 115 -13.48 -28.95 -22.48
N ALA A 116 -13.21 -29.82 -21.51
CA ALA A 116 -13.52 -31.25 -21.62
C ALA A 116 -15.02 -31.51 -21.79
N TYR A 117 -15.87 -30.76 -21.08
CA TYR A 117 -17.33 -30.86 -21.20
C TYR A 117 -17.83 -30.40 -22.58
N VAL A 118 -17.34 -29.26 -23.07
CA VAL A 118 -17.68 -28.73 -24.40
C VAL A 118 -17.25 -29.69 -25.51
N CYS A 119 -16.02 -30.23 -25.42
CA CYS A 119 -15.57 -31.27 -26.35
C CYS A 119 -16.52 -32.47 -26.33
N ARG A 120 -16.87 -32.99 -25.14
CA ARG A 120 -17.78 -34.16 -25.04
C ARG A 120 -19.13 -33.93 -25.72
N ILE A 121 -19.75 -32.76 -25.53
CA ILE A 121 -21.02 -32.42 -26.21
C ILE A 121 -20.84 -32.37 -27.73
N GLY A 122 -19.75 -31.76 -28.21
CA GLY A 122 -19.46 -31.65 -29.64
C GLY A 122 -19.29 -33.01 -30.33
N TRP A 123 -18.66 -33.98 -29.66
CA TRP A 123 -18.52 -35.36 -30.18
C TRP A 123 -19.88 -36.07 -30.31
N ILE A 124 -20.80 -35.87 -29.37
CA ILE A 124 -22.15 -36.47 -29.42
C ILE A 124 -22.95 -35.93 -30.61
N GLY A 125 -22.78 -34.65 -30.96
CA GLY A 125 -23.49 -34.01 -32.07
C GLY A 125 -23.07 -34.45 -33.48
N LYS A 126 -21.88 -35.05 -33.66
CA LYS A 126 -21.36 -35.48 -34.97
C LYS A 126 -21.59 -36.95 -35.32
N SER A 127 -22.20 -37.73 -34.41
CA SER A 127 -22.39 -39.17 -34.57
C SER A 127 -23.80 -39.57 -35.06
N LYS A 128 -24.62 -38.61 -35.52
CA LYS A 128 -25.91 -38.81 -36.20
C LYS A 128 -25.80 -38.25 -37.63
#